data_AF-A0A8H3AZT9-F1
#
_entry.id   AF-A0A8H3AZT9-F1
#
_cell.length_a   1.000
_cell.length_b   1.000
_cell.length_c   1.000
_cell.angle_alpha   90.00
_cell.angle_beta   90.00
_cell.angle_gamma   90.00
#
_symmetry.space_group_name_H-M   'P 1'
#
loop_
_entity.id
_entity.type
_entity.pdbx_description
1 polymer ?
#
loop_
_entity_poly.entity_id
_entity_poly.type
_entity_poly.pdbx_seq_one_letter_code
_entity_poly.pdbx_strand_id
1 'polypeptide(L)'
;MSQGWTGWGTPLGPYRPVDDLGVAIRSIEQDSDLSYHLFPGDIITRIEDTVLSRAHLLTQRRTPLRLWHDLLLHHHHNVTIDDLPDMGWCVDKRWYEGQPTSCCTPSSPSSLVCFTPTASNATGKCLDAFKVFEPPETPMAISHGRCASKCITADAAAAEDEPDQVCVRAKGITRIGVVRNGQDEKTVLWSGPSKEIWEQVQVTDIAPRYWFIPLGLPELVSLFMSYTSTITLSLFFLNLLPIRTLDGAQVLRAFLDLYGPQPAALTSFSPGPSIEEGSNAYELSTRRPRVLRRHTSSSRSQTSILHIRDSGGINWVVKNRAVIEWVAEVVAIGLVVVTAAGNAWILSRSA
;
A
#
# COMPACT_ATOMS: atom_id res chain seq x y z
N MET A 1 7.84 16.10 -22.18
CA MET A 1 8.59 15.30 -23.17
C MET A 1 10.03 15.15 -22.70
N SER A 2 10.29 14.14 -21.87
CA SER A 2 11.64 13.62 -21.60
C SER A 2 11.71 12.24 -22.25
N GLN A 3 11.87 12.24 -23.58
CA GLN A 3 12.39 11.07 -24.28
C GLN A 3 13.89 11.01 -23.99
N GLY A 4 14.23 10.54 -22.80
CA GLY A 4 15.57 10.05 -22.50
C GLY A 4 15.45 8.55 -22.35
N TRP A 5 16.24 7.80 -23.12
CA TRP A 5 16.30 6.33 -23.21
C TRP A 5 15.45 5.68 -24.31
N THR A 6 15.65 6.12 -25.56
CA THR A 6 15.46 5.26 -26.73
C THR A 6 16.83 4.76 -27.20
N GLY A 7 17.05 3.46 -27.08
CA GLY A 7 18.18 2.80 -27.74
C GLY A 7 18.71 1.62 -26.95
N TRP A 8 18.32 0.42 -27.40
CA TRP A 8 18.93 -0.88 -27.03
C TRP A 8 18.52 -1.45 -25.67
N GLY A 9 17.24 -1.70 -25.55
CA GLY A 9 16.71 -2.62 -24.54
C GLY A 9 15.22 -2.46 -24.48
N THR A 10 14.46 -3.47 -24.93
CA THR A 10 13.21 -3.76 -24.23
C THR A 10 13.54 -3.68 -22.74
N PRO A 11 12.77 -2.99 -21.88
CA PRO A 11 13.09 -2.97 -20.47
C PRO A 11 12.89 -4.40 -19.99
N LEU A 12 13.95 -5.21 -19.98
CA LEU A 12 13.93 -6.63 -19.60
C LEU A 12 13.74 -6.78 -18.08
N GLY A 13 13.56 -5.65 -17.39
CA GLY A 13 13.31 -5.62 -15.97
C GLY A 13 11.99 -6.32 -15.60
N PRO A 14 11.93 -6.90 -14.39
CA PRO A 14 10.74 -7.56 -13.87
C PRO A 14 9.53 -6.60 -13.69
N TYR A 15 9.77 -5.29 -13.69
CA TYR A 15 8.75 -4.25 -13.52
C TYR A 15 8.56 -3.44 -14.80
N ARG A 16 7.37 -2.87 -14.94
CA ARG A 16 7.05 -1.86 -15.95
C ARG A 16 6.56 -0.59 -15.25
N PRO A 17 6.91 0.61 -15.77
CA PRO A 17 6.25 1.82 -15.34
C PRO A 17 4.77 1.76 -15.68
N VAL A 18 3.93 2.40 -14.88
CA VAL A 18 2.49 2.54 -15.13
C VAL A 18 2.05 4.00 -15.23
N ASP A 19 3.00 4.92 -15.44
CA ASP A 19 2.74 6.36 -15.52
C ASP A 19 1.73 6.75 -16.63
N ASP A 20 1.66 5.95 -17.69
CA ASP A 20 0.73 6.10 -18.81
C ASP A 20 -0.68 5.57 -18.52
N LEU A 21 -0.85 4.78 -17.45
CA LEU A 21 -2.11 4.15 -17.07
C LEU A 21 -2.69 4.76 -15.78
N GLY A 22 -1.86 5.01 -14.77
CA GLY A 22 -2.28 5.50 -13.47
C GLY A 22 -1.29 5.14 -12.36
N VAL A 23 -1.77 4.55 -11.27
CA VAL A 23 -0.94 4.10 -10.14
C VAL A 23 -1.25 2.64 -9.79
N ALA A 24 -0.23 1.83 -9.53
CA ALA A 24 -0.41 0.44 -9.18
C ALA A 24 -0.57 0.28 -7.66
N ILE A 25 -1.51 -0.56 -7.24
CA ILE A 25 -1.72 -0.88 -5.83
C ILE A 25 -0.60 -1.83 -5.38
N ARG A 26 0.18 -1.38 -4.40
CA ARG A 26 1.25 -2.17 -3.80
C ARG A 26 0.72 -3.08 -2.71
N SER A 27 -0.04 -2.50 -1.78
CA SER A 27 -0.60 -3.20 -0.64
C SER A 27 -1.80 -2.44 -0.08
N ILE A 28 -2.70 -3.18 0.55
CA ILE A 28 -3.89 -2.65 1.20
C ILE A 28 -3.87 -3.13 2.65
N GLU A 29 -4.32 -2.29 3.58
CA GLU A 29 -4.50 -2.67 4.97
C GLU A 29 -5.47 -3.85 5.11
N GLN A 30 -5.09 -4.88 5.87
CA GLN A 30 -5.83 -6.16 5.92
C GLN A 30 -7.23 -6.02 6.52
N ASP A 31 -7.40 -5.09 7.46
CA ASP A 31 -8.68 -4.86 8.14
C ASP A 31 -9.52 -3.75 7.47
N SER A 32 -9.09 -3.25 6.30
CA SER A 32 -9.85 -2.26 5.53
C SER A 32 -10.95 -2.92 4.71
N ASP A 33 -12.12 -2.28 4.65
CA ASP A 33 -13.22 -2.67 3.76
C ASP A 33 -12.81 -2.61 2.26
N LEU A 34 -11.79 -1.82 1.91
CA LEU A 34 -11.24 -1.77 0.54
C LEU A 34 -10.54 -3.07 0.14
N SER A 35 -10.07 -3.88 1.10
CA SER A 35 -9.37 -5.14 0.83
C SER A 35 -10.24 -6.18 0.10
N TYR A 36 -11.57 -6.07 0.18
CA TYR A 36 -12.50 -6.94 -0.53
C TYR A 36 -12.72 -6.54 -2.00
N HIS A 37 -12.32 -5.33 -2.38
CA HIS A 37 -12.61 -4.75 -3.69
C HIS A 37 -11.36 -4.42 -4.50
N LEU A 38 -10.28 -4.06 -3.82
CA LEU A 38 -8.99 -3.71 -4.37
C LEU A 38 -7.98 -4.81 -4.05
N PHE A 39 -7.07 -5.10 -4.97
CA PHE A 39 -6.05 -6.14 -4.78
C PHE A 39 -4.66 -5.62 -5.14
N PRO A 40 -3.60 -6.11 -4.48
CA PRO A 40 -2.23 -5.83 -4.89
C PRO A 40 -2.00 -6.19 -6.37
N GLY A 41 -1.46 -5.23 -7.14
CA GLY A 41 -1.23 -5.33 -8.58
C GLY A 41 -2.33 -4.74 -9.46
N ASP A 42 -3.51 -4.43 -8.90
CA ASP A 42 -4.54 -3.65 -9.61
C ASP A 42 -4.01 -2.24 -9.93
N ILE A 43 -4.46 -1.65 -11.03
CA ILE A 43 -4.06 -0.29 -11.44
C ILE A 43 -5.23 0.64 -11.23
N ILE A 44 -5.05 1.65 -10.39
CA ILE A 44 -6.01 2.73 -10.22
C ILE A 44 -5.78 3.71 -11.38
N THR A 45 -6.81 3.85 -12.20
CA THR A 45 -6.81 4.69 -13.41
C THR A 45 -7.47 6.04 -13.16
N ARG A 46 -8.44 6.09 -12.23
CA ARG A 46 -9.26 7.29 -11.98
C ARG A 46 -9.56 7.47 -10.50
N ILE A 47 -9.62 8.73 -10.08
CA ILE A 47 -10.25 9.14 -8.82
C ILE A 47 -11.24 10.24 -9.16
N GLU A 48 -12.50 10.06 -8.78
CA GLU A 48 -13.61 10.89 -9.26
C GLU A 48 -13.64 10.96 -10.78
N ASP A 49 -13.56 12.17 -11.32
CA ASP A 49 -13.51 12.45 -12.75
C ASP A 49 -12.09 12.69 -13.25
N THR A 50 -11.13 12.61 -12.34
CA THR A 50 -9.73 12.85 -12.67
C THR A 50 -9.10 11.54 -13.14
N VAL A 51 -8.74 11.51 -14.42
CA VAL A 51 -7.98 10.40 -15.00
C VAL A 51 -6.50 10.58 -14.64
N LEU A 52 -5.92 9.62 -13.92
CA LEU A 52 -4.56 9.72 -13.39
C LEU A 52 -3.49 9.71 -14.49
N SER A 53 -3.72 8.99 -15.59
CA SER A 53 -2.81 8.99 -16.76
C SER A 53 -2.67 10.36 -17.42
N ARG A 54 -3.64 11.26 -17.23
CA ARG A 54 -3.60 12.64 -17.75
C ARG A 54 -2.93 13.63 -16.81
N ALA A 55 -2.31 13.17 -15.72
CA ALA A 55 -1.61 14.03 -14.76
C ALA A 55 -0.61 14.99 -15.43
N HIS A 56 0.12 14.49 -16.44
CA HIS A 56 1.08 15.28 -17.21
C HIS A 56 0.46 16.43 -18.02
N LEU A 57 -0.80 16.30 -18.43
CA LEU A 57 -1.51 17.32 -19.20
C LEU A 57 -2.14 18.37 -18.28
N LEU A 58 -2.69 17.93 -17.14
CA LEU A 58 -3.38 18.80 -16.20
C LEU A 58 -2.42 19.69 -15.42
N THR A 59 -1.21 19.17 -15.14
CA THR A 59 -0.20 19.92 -14.41
C THR A 59 1.15 19.60 -15.01
N GLN A 60 1.81 20.60 -15.59
CA GLN A 60 3.00 20.51 -16.44
C GLN A 60 4.22 19.79 -15.81
N ARG A 61 4.13 19.31 -14.56
CA ARG A 61 5.20 18.66 -13.79
C ARG A 61 4.75 17.56 -12.82
N ARG A 62 3.50 17.08 -12.82
CA ARG A 62 3.10 16.02 -11.86
C ARG A 62 3.10 14.63 -12.50
N THR A 63 3.60 13.66 -11.74
CA THR A 63 3.43 12.23 -12.01
C THR A 63 2.05 11.78 -11.51
N PRO A 64 1.47 10.69 -12.05
CA PRO A 64 0.22 10.12 -11.55
C PRO A 64 0.26 9.82 -10.04
N LEU A 65 1.41 9.35 -9.54
CA LEU A 65 1.64 9.09 -8.12
C LEU A 65 1.48 10.35 -7.25
N ARG A 66 2.03 11.48 -7.71
CA ARG A 66 1.87 12.76 -7.00
C ARG A 66 0.42 13.24 -7.05
N LEU A 67 -0.24 13.10 -8.19
CA LEU A 67 -1.65 13.46 -8.34
C LEU A 67 -2.56 12.64 -7.41
N TRP A 68 -2.28 11.34 -7.25
CA TRP A 68 -2.97 10.48 -6.27
C TRP A 68 -2.88 11.04 -4.84
N HIS A 69 -1.68 11.39 -4.38
CA HIS A 69 -1.48 11.98 -3.05
C HIS A 69 -2.16 13.34 -2.90
N ASP A 70 -2.06 14.20 -3.92
CA ASP A 70 -2.67 15.52 -3.91
C ASP A 70 -4.20 15.42 -3.83
N LEU A 71 -4.82 14.55 -4.63
CA LEU A 71 -6.27 14.37 -4.68
C LEU A 71 -6.86 13.84 -3.36
N LEU A 72 -6.18 12.92 -2.68
CA LEU A 72 -6.73 12.31 -1.46
C LEU A 72 -6.40 13.09 -0.18
N LEU A 73 -5.24 13.75 -0.12
CA LEU A 73 -4.84 14.52 1.07
C LEU A 73 -5.35 15.96 1.06
N HIS A 74 -5.41 16.61 -0.11
CA HIS A 74 -5.75 18.04 -0.21
C HIS A 74 -7.20 18.30 -0.57
N HIS A 75 -8.03 17.25 -0.69
CA HIS A 75 -9.45 17.36 -1.06
C HIS A 75 -10.27 18.29 -0.15
N HIS A 76 -9.80 18.57 1.07
CA HIS A 76 -10.55 19.31 2.08
C HIS A 76 -10.05 20.71 2.44
N HIS A 77 -8.92 21.18 1.89
CA HIS A 77 -8.38 22.47 2.29
C HIS A 77 -7.97 23.34 1.09
N ASN A 78 -8.92 24.13 0.58
CA ASN A 78 -8.68 25.39 -0.13
C ASN A 78 -7.64 25.37 -1.26
N VAL A 79 -7.31 24.20 -1.83
CA VAL A 79 -6.45 24.13 -2.99
C VAL A 79 -7.34 24.36 -4.20
N THR A 80 -7.22 25.59 -4.68
CA THR A 80 -7.36 26.04 -6.06
C THR A 80 -6.74 25.07 -7.07
N ILE A 81 -7.31 23.89 -7.23
CA ILE A 81 -7.37 23.29 -8.57
C ILE A 81 -8.48 24.09 -9.27
N ASP A 82 -8.17 25.34 -9.61
CA ASP A 82 -9.12 26.42 -9.95
C ASP A 82 -9.96 26.16 -11.22
N ASP A 83 -9.82 25.01 -11.89
CA ASP A 83 -10.44 24.78 -13.20
C ASP A 83 -11.14 23.42 -13.37
N LEU A 84 -11.16 22.52 -12.37
CA LEU A 84 -12.02 21.33 -12.45
C LEU A 84 -13.29 21.55 -11.62
N PRO A 85 -14.40 21.99 -12.24
CA PRO A 85 -15.66 22.07 -11.53
C PRO A 85 -15.98 20.70 -10.95
N ASP A 86 -16.25 20.65 -9.65
CA ASP A 86 -16.86 19.48 -9.03
C ASP A 86 -18.19 19.22 -9.76
N MET A 87 -18.17 18.24 -10.66
CA MET A 87 -19.27 17.99 -11.58
C MET A 87 -20.32 17.12 -10.89
N GLY A 88 -21.56 17.57 -10.89
CA GLY A 88 -22.72 16.75 -10.56
C GLY A 88 -23.20 15.89 -11.73
N TRP A 89 -24.37 15.30 -11.50
CA TRP A 89 -25.14 14.52 -12.45
C TRP A 89 -26.51 15.13 -12.63
N CYS A 90 -27.01 15.09 -13.86
CA CYS A 90 -28.37 15.50 -14.15
C CYS A 90 -29.35 14.38 -13.87
N VAL A 91 -30.33 14.66 -13.02
CA VAL A 91 -31.42 13.72 -12.72
C VAL A 91 -32.76 14.41 -12.96
N ASP A 92 -33.78 13.63 -13.28
CA ASP A 92 -35.15 14.15 -13.41
C ASP A 92 -35.61 14.80 -12.10
N LYS A 93 -36.13 16.03 -12.18
CA LYS A 93 -36.51 16.84 -11.03
C LYS A 93 -37.64 16.20 -10.23
N ARG A 94 -38.66 15.67 -10.91
CA ARG A 94 -39.83 15.04 -10.26
C ARG A 94 -39.44 13.75 -9.54
N TRP A 95 -38.61 12.93 -10.19
CA TRP A 95 -38.07 11.71 -9.60
C TRP A 95 -37.23 12.02 -8.37
N TYR A 96 -36.34 13.02 -8.45
CA TYR A 96 -35.48 13.45 -7.35
C TYR A 96 -36.27 14.00 -6.15
N GLU A 97 -37.28 14.84 -6.40
CA GLU A 97 -38.12 15.42 -5.36
C GLU A 97 -38.90 14.35 -4.56
N GLY A 98 -39.29 13.25 -5.23
CA GLY A 98 -39.96 12.10 -4.62
C GLY A 98 -39.09 11.21 -3.73
N GLN A 99 -37.77 11.43 -3.67
CA GLN A 99 -36.86 10.59 -2.90
C GLN A 99 -36.83 10.98 -1.41
N PRO A 100 -36.51 10.03 -0.50
CA PRO A 100 -36.43 10.32 0.93
C PRO A 100 -35.23 11.21 1.26
N THR A 101 -35.26 11.85 2.44
CA THR A 101 -34.18 12.74 2.93
C THR A 101 -33.42 12.16 4.14
N SER A 102 -33.77 10.94 4.58
CA SER A 102 -33.30 10.36 5.85
C SER A 102 -31.79 10.11 5.90
N CYS A 103 -31.17 9.62 4.83
CA CYS A 103 -29.71 9.38 4.70
C CYS A 103 -28.86 10.67 4.72
N CYS A 104 -29.47 11.83 4.46
CA CYS A 104 -28.75 13.10 4.50
C CYS A 104 -28.57 13.63 5.94
N THR A 105 -29.13 12.93 6.92
CA THR A 105 -28.90 13.18 8.34
C THR A 105 -27.77 12.27 8.84
N PRO A 106 -26.85 12.79 9.67
CA PRO A 106 -25.64 12.06 10.09
C PRO A 106 -25.89 10.81 10.95
N SER A 107 -27.14 10.56 11.35
CA SER A 107 -27.52 9.50 12.30
C SER A 107 -28.11 8.25 11.65
N SER A 108 -28.26 8.19 10.32
CA SER A 108 -28.94 7.08 9.65
C SER A 108 -27.96 6.24 8.82
N PRO A 109 -27.56 5.04 9.28
CA PRO A 109 -26.82 4.11 8.43
C PRO A 109 -27.76 3.59 7.34
N SER A 110 -27.52 3.99 6.09
CA SER A 110 -28.27 3.51 4.93
C SER A 110 -27.32 3.19 3.79
N SER A 111 -27.67 2.22 2.95
CA SER A 111 -26.97 1.96 1.68
C SER A 111 -27.19 3.06 0.64
N LEU A 112 -28.09 4.02 0.91
CA LEU A 112 -28.35 5.17 0.06
C LEU A 112 -27.39 6.30 0.36
N VAL A 113 -27.16 7.10 -0.68
CA VAL A 113 -26.19 8.18 -0.68
C VAL A 113 -26.93 9.50 -0.69
N CYS A 114 -26.45 10.45 0.12
CA CYS A 114 -27.01 11.79 0.10
C CYS A 114 -26.51 12.55 -1.14
N PHE A 115 -27.43 12.90 -2.02
CA PHE A 115 -27.17 13.78 -3.15
C PHE A 115 -27.77 15.16 -2.86
N THR A 116 -26.97 16.22 -3.04
CA THR A 116 -27.42 17.61 -2.84
C THR A 116 -27.50 18.34 -4.17
N PRO A 117 -28.54 19.16 -4.39
CA PRO A 117 -28.66 19.94 -5.60
C PRO A 117 -27.65 21.09 -5.59
N THR A 118 -27.01 21.35 -6.73
CA THR A 118 -25.93 22.35 -6.81
C THR A 118 -26.46 23.78 -6.81
N ALA A 119 -27.58 24.03 -7.49
CA ALA A 119 -28.09 25.37 -7.74
C ALA A 119 -28.91 25.97 -6.58
N SER A 120 -29.26 25.16 -5.57
CA SER A 120 -30.17 25.55 -4.50
C SER A 120 -29.68 25.03 -3.16
N ASN A 121 -29.85 25.82 -2.09
CA ASN A 121 -29.64 25.38 -0.70
C ASN A 121 -30.71 24.38 -0.22
N ALA A 122 -31.34 23.64 -1.14
CA ALA A 122 -32.36 22.66 -0.83
C ALA A 122 -31.75 21.45 -0.13
N THR A 123 -32.57 20.78 0.67
CA THR A 123 -32.18 19.56 1.37
C THR A 123 -31.81 18.47 0.38
N GLY A 124 -30.72 17.76 0.68
CA GLY A 124 -30.30 16.61 -0.11
C GLY A 124 -31.32 15.47 -0.05
N LYS A 125 -31.26 14.61 -1.06
CA LYS A 125 -32.13 13.45 -1.21
C LYS A 125 -31.30 12.18 -1.30
N CYS A 126 -31.91 11.08 -0.90
CA CYS A 126 -31.28 9.77 -0.81
C CYS A 126 -31.48 9.01 -2.10
N LEU A 127 -30.39 8.86 -2.85
CA LEU A 127 -30.39 8.14 -4.11
C LEU A 127 -29.52 6.89 -4.00
N ASP A 128 -29.86 5.90 -4.80
CA ASP A 128 -28.98 4.79 -5.07
C ASP A 128 -27.88 5.27 -6.02
N ALA A 129 -26.64 5.30 -5.53
CA ALA A 129 -25.50 5.80 -6.30
C ALA A 129 -25.25 5.01 -7.58
N PHE A 130 -25.52 3.69 -7.59
CA PHE A 130 -25.33 2.89 -8.80
C PHE A 130 -26.27 3.33 -9.92
N LYS A 131 -27.52 3.68 -9.59
CA LYS A 131 -28.49 4.18 -10.59
C LYS A 131 -28.07 5.53 -11.15
N VAL A 132 -27.40 6.37 -10.36
CA VAL A 132 -26.96 7.70 -10.79
C VAL A 132 -25.67 7.62 -11.61
N PHE A 133 -24.72 6.77 -11.22
CA PHE A 133 -23.40 6.68 -11.84
C PHE A 133 -23.34 5.75 -13.05
N GLU A 134 -24.09 4.64 -12.99
CA GLU A 134 -24.19 3.63 -14.05
C GLU A 134 -25.68 3.47 -14.42
N PRO A 135 -26.29 4.47 -15.07
CA PRO A 135 -27.67 4.37 -15.46
C PRO A 135 -27.83 3.15 -16.39
N PRO A 136 -28.85 2.31 -16.18
CA PRO A 136 -29.09 1.17 -17.05
C PRO A 136 -29.28 1.67 -18.49
N GLU A 137 -28.89 0.86 -19.48
CA GLU A 137 -29.03 1.16 -20.92
C GLU A 137 -30.48 1.45 -21.36
N THR A 138 -31.47 1.28 -20.48
CA THR A 138 -32.86 1.59 -20.78
C THR A 138 -33.15 3.09 -20.67
N PRO A 139 -33.76 3.70 -21.70
CA PRO A 139 -33.84 5.15 -21.91
C PRO A 139 -34.86 5.90 -21.04
N MET A 140 -35.13 5.46 -19.82
CA MET A 140 -36.20 6.04 -18.99
C MET A 140 -35.70 6.36 -17.58
N ALA A 141 -35.16 7.58 -17.42
CA ALA A 141 -35.34 8.45 -16.23
C ALA A 141 -34.11 9.32 -15.86
N ILE A 142 -32.93 9.12 -16.47
CA ILE A 142 -31.71 9.85 -16.09
C ILE A 142 -31.01 10.37 -17.34
N SER A 143 -31.05 11.69 -17.50
CA SER A 143 -30.33 12.40 -18.56
C SER A 143 -28.83 12.32 -18.30
N HIS A 144 -28.12 11.74 -19.26
CA HIS A 144 -26.73 11.26 -19.23
C HIS A 144 -25.66 12.38 -19.12
N GLY A 145 -26.02 13.56 -18.62
CA GLY A 145 -25.16 14.74 -18.56
C GLY A 145 -24.44 14.91 -17.23
N ARG A 146 -23.13 15.13 -17.29
CA ARG A 146 -22.41 15.77 -16.19
C ARG A 146 -22.72 17.26 -16.20
N CYS A 147 -22.85 17.86 -15.01
CA CYS A 147 -23.24 19.25 -14.87
C CYS A 147 -22.39 19.97 -13.83
N ALA A 148 -21.98 21.20 -14.11
CA ALA A 148 -21.27 22.01 -13.11
C ALA A 148 -22.25 22.63 -12.11
N SER A 149 -23.34 23.22 -12.60
CA SER A 149 -24.37 23.88 -11.78
C SER A 149 -25.79 23.71 -12.33
N LYS A 150 -25.94 23.69 -13.66
CA LYS A 150 -27.20 23.49 -14.37
C LYS A 150 -27.07 22.36 -15.37
N CYS A 151 -28.19 21.68 -15.60
CA CYS A 151 -28.31 20.66 -16.63
C CYS A 151 -28.56 21.32 -17.98
N ILE A 152 -27.74 20.96 -18.98
CA ILE A 152 -27.92 21.41 -20.36
C ILE A 152 -28.50 20.21 -21.10
N THR A 153 -29.76 20.29 -21.53
CA THR A 153 -30.31 19.36 -22.50
C THR A 153 -30.02 19.90 -23.89
N ALA A 154 -29.70 19.01 -24.84
CA ALA A 154 -29.43 19.40 -26.23
C ALA A 154 -30.60 20.14 -26.88
N ASP A 155 -31.82 19.90 -26.38
CA ASP A 155 -33.06 20.51 -26.89
C ASP A 155 -33.46 21.82 -26.18
N ALA A 156 -32.87 22.15 -25.01
CA ALA A 156 -33.22 23.35 -24.25
C ALA A 156 -32.61 24.65 -24.80
N ALA A 157 -31.77 24.60 -25.84
CA ALA A 157 -31.30 25.82 -26.50
C ALA A 157 -32.44 26.57 -27.23
N ALA A 158 -33.61 25.94 -27.42
CA ALA A 158 -34.73 26.49 -28.17
C ALA A 158 -36.05 26.65 -27.38
N ALA A 159 -36.15 26.14 -26.15
CA ALA A 159 -37.36 26.22 -25.33
C ALA A 159 -37.09 27.03 -24.06
N GLU A 160 -37.87 28.08 -23.81
CA GLU A 160 -37.77 28.89 -22.58
C GLU A 160 -38.32 28.18 -21.33
N ASP A 161 -38.76 26.92 -21.44
CA ASP A 161 -39.22 26.15 -20.29
C ASP A 161 -38.05 25.73 -19.40
N GLU A 162 -38.23 25.95 -18.09
CA GLU A 162 -37.27 25.55 -17.06
C GLU A 162 -36.96 24.05 -17.21
N PRO A 163 -35.69 23.64 -17.31
CA PRO A 163 -35.37 22.23 -17.54
C PRO A 163 -35.92 21.37 -16.40
N ASP A 164 -36.65 20.29 -16.72
CA ASP A 164 -37.20 19.33 -15.75
C ASP A 164 -36.11 18.42 -15.13
N GLN A 165 -34.88 18.95 -15.03
CA GLN A 165 -33.70 18.25 -14.55
C GLN A 165 -32.96 19.09 -13.52
N VAL A 166 -32.49 18.43 -12.48
CA VAL A 166 -31.70 19.03 -11.40
C VAL A 166 -30.30 18.46 -11.39
N CYS A 167 -29.31 19.35 -11.23
CA CYS A 167 -27.91 18.97 -11.12
C CYS A 167 -27.58 18.59 -9.68
N VAL A 168 -27.31 17.32 -9.42
CA VAL A 168 -27.09 16.76 -8.08
C VAL A 168 -25.67 16.27 -7.89
N ARG A 169 -25.14 16.38 -6.66
CA ARG A 169 -23.79 15.93 -6.30
C ARG A 169 -23.84 14.99 -5.10
N ALA A 170 -23.12 13.88 -5.19
CA ALA A 170 -22.96 12.98 -4.06
C ALA A 170 -22.10 13.63 -2.99
N LYS A 171 -22.51 13.52 -1.72
CA LYS A 171 -21.72 14.00 -0.59
C LYS A 171 -21.06 12.84 0.14
N GLY A 172 -19.74 12.95 0.34
CA GLY A 172 -18.97 12.00 1.16
C GLY A 172 -18.73 10.65 0.50
N ILE A 173 -18.79 10.59 -0.84
CA ILE A 173 -18.45 9.39 -1.59
C ILE A 173 -17.32 9.69 -2.54
N THR A 174 -16.35 8.78 -2.56
CA THR A 174 -15.23 8.82 -3.49
C THR A 174 -15.35 7.67 -4.50
N ARG A 175 -15.25 7.97 -5.81
CA ARG A 175 -15.22 6.99 -6.90
C ARG A 175 -13.78 6.67 -7.27
N ILE A 176 -13.45 5.39 -7.29
CA ILE A 176 -12.12 4.88 -7.65
C ILE A 176 -12.28 3.99 -8.88
N GLY A 177 -11.71 4.41 -10.01
CA GLY A 177 -11.65 3.60 -11.23
C GLY A 177 -10.44 2.68 -11.20
N VAL A 178 -10.65 1.39 -11.41
CA VAL A 178 -9.64 0.35 -11.24
C VAL A 178 -9.66 -0.60 -12.44
N VAL A 179 -8.48 -0.90 -12.96
CA VAL A 179 -8.27 -1.87 -14.04
C VAL A 179 -7.48 -3.06 -13.50
N ARG A 180 -8.03 -4.26 -13.72
CA ARG A 180 -7.39 -5.52 -13.33
C ARG A 180 -6.91 -6.28 -14.55
N ASN A 181 -5.59 -6.48 -14.67
CA ASN A 181 -5.00 -7.33 -15.72
C ASN A 181 -5.50 -7.03 -17.16
N GLY A 182 -5.76 -5.75 -17.47
CA GLY A 182 -6.28 -5.32 -18.77
C GLY A 182 -7.75 -5.62 -19.03
N GLN A 183 -8.53 -6.01 -18.01
CA GLN A 183 -9.99 -6.08 -18.07
C GLN A 183 -10.61 -4.67 -18.08
N ASP A 184 -11.94 -4.63 -18.29
CA ASP A 184 -12.71 -3.40 -18.25
C ASP A 184 -12.54 -2.65 -16.92
N GLU A 185 -12.59 -1.32 -17.01
CA GLU A 185 -12.48 -0.44 -15.86
C GLU A 185 -13.68 -0.67 -14.93
N LYS A 186 -13.39 -1.06 -13.69
CA LYS A 186 -14.38 -1.22 -12.61
C LYS A 186 -14.38 0.00 -11.73
N THR A 187 -15.56 0.55 -11.45
CA THR A 187 -15.73 1.63 -10.48
C THR A 187 -15.98 1.05 -9.08
N VAL A 188 -15.20 1.49 -8.09
CA VAL A 188 -15.39 1.21 -6.67
C VAL A 188 -15.89 2.49 -6.00
N LEU A 189 -16.98 2.38 -5.24
CA LEU A 189 -17.54 3.49 -4.47
C LEU A 189 -17.08 3.37 -3.02
N TRP A 190 -16.44 4.42 -2.51
CA TRP A 190 -16.00 4.51 -1.12
C TRP A 190 -16.85 5.53 -0.39
N SER A 191 -17.46 5.14 0.74
CA SER A 191 -18.22 6.05 1.60
C SER A 191 -17.39 6.38 2.83
N GLY A 192 -16.64 7.48 2.77
CA GLY A 192 -15.80 7.94 3.87
C GLY A 192 -14.84 9.06 3.46
N PRO A 193 -14.06 9.60 4.39
CA PRO A 193 -13.04 10.58 4.09
C PRO A 193 -12.00 10.03 3.10
N SER A 194 -11.63 10.80 2.08
CA SER A 194 -10.60 10.41 1.11
C SER A 194 -9.23 10.16 1.74
N LYS A 195 -8.96 10.75 2.90
CA LYS A 195 -7.74 10.51 3.69
C LYS A 195 -7.62 9.04 4.12
N GLU A 196 -8.73 8.38 4.43
CA GLU A 196 -8.71 6.96 4.83
C GLU A 196 -8.28 6.07 3.67
N ILE A 197 -8.72 6.37 2.44
CA ILE A 197 -8.25 5.67 1.23
C ILE A 197 -6.73 5.80 1.11
N TRP A 198 -6.18 6.99 1.35
CA TRP A 198 -4.73 7.23 1.26
C TRP A 198 -3.94 6.47 2.32
N GLU A 199 -4.47 6.36 3.54
CA GLU A 199 -3.82 5.63 4.64
C GLU A 199 -3.88 4.10 4.40
N GLN A 200 -5.01 3.61 3.91
CA GLN A 200 -5.28 2.18 3.75
C GLN A 200 -4.70 1.60 2.46
N VAL A 201 -4.56 2.39 1.41
CA VAL A 201 -4.11 1.93 0.08
C VAL A 201 -2.73 2.51 -0.26
N GLN A 202 -1.72 1.65 -0.21
CA GLN A 202 -0.37 1.99 -0.64
C GLN A 202 -0.23 1.76 -2.14
N VAL A 203 0.28 2.77 -2.85
CA VAL A 203 0.42 2.76 -4.31
C VAL A 203 1.87 2.99 -4.74
N THR A 204 2.17 2.67 -6.00
CA THR A 204 3.47 2.84 -6.64
C THR A 204 3.30 3.18 -8.13
N ASP A 205 4.34 3.75 -8.74
CA ASP A 205 4.48 4.08 -10.16
C ASP A 205 4.96 2.89 -11.02
N ILE A 206 5.27 1.75 -10.41
CA ILE A 206 5.73 0.54 -11.10
C ILE A 206 4.84 -0.67 -10.79
N ALA A 207 4.55 -1.47 -11.81
CA ALA A 207 3.83 -2.73 -11.67
C ALA A 207 4.70 -3.92 -12.10
N PRO A 208 4.57 -5.09 -11.46
CA PRO A 208 5.24 -6.30 -11.92
C PRO A 208 4.72 -6.69 -13.30
N ARG A 209 5.63 -7.12 -14.19
CA ARG A 209 5.27 -7.65 -15.51
C ARG A 209 4.73 -9.06 -15.44
N TYR A 210 5.22 -9.83 -14.47
CA TYR A 210 4.81 -11.21 -14.25
C TYR A 210 4.19 -11.36 -12.88
N TRP A 211 3.09 -12.10 -12.79
CA TRP A 211 2.31 -12.28 -11.58
C TRP A 211 3.08 -12.91 -10.41
N PHE A 212 4.16 -13.65 -10.69
CA PHE A 212 4.99 -14.30 -9.67
C PHE A 212 6.04 -13.36 -9.04
N ILE A 213 6.21 -12.15 -9.57
CA ILE A 213 7.14 -11.17 -9.02
C ILE A 213 6.47 -10.44 -7.86
N PRO A 214 7.08 -10.43 -6.66
CA PRO A 214 6.49 -9.74 -5.52
C PRO A 214 6.56 -8.22 -5.70
N LEU A 215 5.44 -7.52 -5.45
CA LEU A 215 5.34 -6.05 -5.57
C LEU A 215 6.36 -5.31 -4.69
N GLY A 216 6.74 -5.86 -3.54
CA GLY A 216 7.66 -5.24 -2.58
C GLY A 216 9.16 -5.46 -2.84
N LEU A 217 9.55 -6.22 -3.87
CA LEU A 217 10.97 -6.52 -4.14
C LEU A 217 11.84 -5.27 -4.33
N PRO A 218 11.40 -4.21 -5.07
CA PRO A 218 12.26 -3.05 -5.31
C PRO A 218 12.60 -2.32 -4.03
N GLU A 219 11.65 -2.22 -3.09
CA GLU A 219 11.90 -1.62 -1.79
C GLU A 219 12.80 -2.49 -0.92
N LEU A 220 12.60 -3.82 -0.95
CA LEU A 220 13.46 -4.74 -0.21
C LEU A 220 14.90 -4.68 -0.72
N VAL A 221 15.10 -4.62 -2.04
CA VAL A 221 16.42 -4.44 -2.66
C VAL A 221 17.00 -3.08 -2.30
N SER A 222 16.21 -2.01 -2.32
CA SER A 222 16.64 -0.66 -1.91
C SER A 222 17.10 -0.63 -0.46
N LEU A 223 16.31 -1.20 0.45
CA LEU A 223 16.65 -1.34 1.88
C LEU A 223 17.91 -2.18 2.06
N PHE A 224 17.99 -3.34 1.40
CA PHE A 224 19.15 -4.22 1.45
C PHE A 224 20.42 -3.50 0.99
N MET A 225 20.37 -2.76 -0.13
CA MET A 225 21.51 -2.00 -0.64
C MET A 225 21.89 -0.85 0.30
N SER A 226 20.91 -0.16 0.89
CA SER A 226 21.14 0.90 1.87
C SER A 226 21.85 0.38 3.12
N TYR A 227 21.36 -0.74 3.68
CA TYR A 227 21.99 -1.37 4.85
C TYR A 227 23.37 -1.93 4.51
N THR A 228 23.52 -2.60 3.37
CA THR A 228 24.82 -3.14 2.93
C THR A 228 25.83 -2.02 2.72
N SER A 229 25.43 -0.91 2.09
CA SER A 229 26.27 0.29 1.94
C SER A 229 26.69 0.85 3.30
N THR A 230 25.75 1.00 4.23
CA THR A 230 26.03 1.51 5.58
C THR A 230 27.00 0.60 6.34
N ILE A 231 26.81 -0.72 6.28
CA ILE A 231 27.67 -1.71 6.93
C ILE A 231 29.07 -1.72 6.30
N THR A 232 29.15 -1.76 4.97
CA THR A 232 30.44 -1.77 4.25
C THR A 232 31.23 -0.50 4.48
N LEU A 233 30.56 0.67 4.49
CA LEU A 233 31.18 1.96 4.81
C LEU A 233 31.63 2.03 6.27
N SER A 234 30.84 1.48 7.20
CA SER A 234 31.25 1.38 8.61
C SER A 234 32.47 0.47 8.80
N LEU A 235 32.48 -0.69 8.14
CA LEU A 235 33.63 -1.60 8.13
C LEU A 235 34.86 -0.96 7.48
N PHE A 236 34.68 -0.20 6.40
CA PHE A 236 35.75 0.56 5.76
C PHE A 236 36.38 1.57 6.73
N PHE A 237 35.58 2.35 7.47
CA PHE A 237 36.10 3.28 8.48
C PHE A 237 36.80 2.56 9.64
N LEU A 238 36.28 1.41 10.08
CA LEU A 238 36.95 0.59 11.09
C LEU A 238 38.30 0.05 10.60
N ASN A 239 38.39 -0.36 9.33
CA ASN A 239 39.63 -0.80 8.69
C ASN A 239 40.66 0.33 8.54
N LEU A 240 40.21 1.59 8.48
CA LEU A 240 41.11 2.76 8.45
C LEU A 240 41.67 3.12 9.83
N LEU A 241 41.08 2.63 10.92
CA LEU A 241 41.64 2.84 12.26
C LEU A 241 42.84 1.90 12.47
N PRO A 242 44.00 2.39 12.94
CA PRO A 242 45.18 1.57 13.20
C PRO A 242 45.04 0.72 14.48
N ILE A 243 43.94 -0.02 14.59
CA ILE A 243 43.67 -0.94 15.70
C ILE A 243 44.13 -2.32 15.25
N ARG A 244 45.37 -2.68 15.59
CA ARG A 244 46.02 -3.95 15.21
C ARG A 244 45.23 -5.21 15.57
N THR A 245 44.25 -5.13 16.47
CA THR A 245 43.46 -6.26 16.95
C THR A 245 42.06 -6.34 16.35
N LEU A 246 41.65 -5.36 15.55
CA LEU A 246 40.33 -5.34 14.89
C LEU A 246 40.41 -5.76 13.41
N ASP A 247 41.39 -6.60 13.09
CA ASP A 247 41.51 -7.19 11.76
C ASP A 247 40.28 -8.11 11.53
N GLY A 248 39.65 -8.01 10.36
CA GLY A 248 38.43 -8.74 10.02
C GLY A 248 38.57 -10.26 10.22
N ALA A 249 39.80 -10.78 10.20
CA ALA A 249 40.13 -12.16 10.52
C ALA A 249 39.70 -12.60 11.94
N GLN A 250 39.82 -11.75 12.97
CA GLN A 250 39.41 -12.11 14.34
C GLN A 250 37.89 -12.16 14.47
N VAL A 251 37.17 -11.22 13.85
CA VAL A 251 35.71 -11.19 13.85
C VAL A 251 35.14 -12.38 13.07
N LEU A 252 35.69 -12.69 11.90
CA LEU A 252 35.29 -13.86 11.12
C LEU A 252 35.55 -15.16 11.91
N ARG A 253 36.70 -15.25 12.60
CA ARG A 253 37.02 -16.40 13.46
C ARG A 253 36.03 -16.55 14.60
N ALA A 254 35.70 -15.48 15.31
CA ALA A 254 34.69 -15.50 16.38
C ALA A 254 33.29 -15.88 15.85
N PHE A 255 32.93 -15.41 14.65
CA PHE A 255 31.66 -15.76 14.02
C PHE A 255 31.61 -17.23 13.60
N LEU A 256 32.70 -17.75 13.01
CA LEU A 256 32.84 -19.16 12.68
C LEU A 256 32.90 -20.05 13.93
N ASP A 257 33.46 -19.59 15.05
CA ASP A 257 33.42 -20.31 16.33
C ASP A 257 32.01 -20.31 16.94
N LEU A 258 31.22 -19.26 16.68
CA LEU A 258 29.83 -19.14 17.17
C LEU A 258 28.83 -19.97 16.36
N TYR A 259 28.98 -20.02 15.03
CA TYR A 259 28.07 -20.73 14.11
C TYR A 259 28.61 -22.06 13.59
N GLY A 260 29.91 -22.30 13.75
CA GLY A 260 30.54 -23.56 13.42
C GLY A 260 29.93 -24.68 14.26
N PRO A 261 29.92 -25.93 13.74
CA PRO A 261 29.50 -27.06 14.54
C PRO A 261 30.36 -27.06 15.80
N GLN A 262 29.74 -26.87 16.97
CA GLN A 262 30.43 -27.16 18.23
C GLN A 262 30.93 -28.60 18.06
N PRO A 263 32.24 -28.84 18.08
CA PRO A 263 32.73 -30.21 18.06
C PRO A 263 32.06 -30.86 19.27
N ALA A 264 31.12 -31.76 19.00
CA ALA A 264 30.39 -32.48 20.02
C ALA A 264 31.46 -33.00 20.96
N ALA A 265 31.49 -32.46 22.18
CA ALA A 265 32.48 -32.83 23.16
C ALA A 265 32.42 -34.34 23.26
N LEU A 266 33.39 -35.02 22.64
CA LEU A 266 33.57 -36.44 22.78
C LEU A 266 33.84 -36.62 24.26
N THR A 267 32.79 -37.06 24.95
CA THR A 267 32.77 -37.45 26.34
C THR A 267 33.72 -38.62 26.51
N SER A 268 35.02 -38.35 26.64
CA SER A 268 35.94 -39.29 27.29
C SER A 268 35.74 -39.13 28.79
N PHE A 269 34.68 -39.75 29.27
CA PHE A 269 34.49 -40.08 30.68
C PHE A 269 35.61 -41.04 31.07
N SER A 270 36.63 -40.54 31.77
CA SER A 270 37.63 -41.37 32.44
C SER A 270 37.53 -41.09 33.95
N PRO A 271 36.93 -41.99 34.73
CA PRO A 271 36.94 -41.88 36.18
C PRO A 271 38.31 -42.34 36.70
N GLY A 272 39.06 -41.43 37.30
CA GLY A 272 40.32 -41.71 38.00
C GLY A 272 40.40 -40.92 39.30
N PRO A 273 40.94 -41.50 40.38
CA PRO A 273 40.39 -41.34 41.72
C PRO A 273 40.91 -40.12 42.50
N SER A 274 40.03 -39.72 43.41
CA SER A 274 40.22 -38.92 44.62
C SER A 274 41.61 -38.94 45.25
N ILE A 275 42.15 -37.75 45.50
CA ILE A 275 42.87 -37.45 46.74
C ILE A 275 42.26 -36.18 47.31
N GLU A 276 41.79 -36.33 48.55
CA GLU A 276 41.22 -35.31 49.41
C GLU A 276 42.25 -34.25 49.81
N GLU A 277 41.70 -33.19 50.42
CA GLU A 277 42.25 -32.47 51.57
C GLU A 277 42.64 -31.01 51.32
N GLY A 278 41.90 -30.11 51.96
CA GLY A 278 42.24 -28.69 51.97
C GLY A 278 41.09 -27.73 52.29
N SER A 279 40.54 -27.87 53.49
CA SER A 279 39.64 -26.92 54.18
C SER A 279 39.96 -25.44 53.93
N ASN A 280 38.92 -24.61 53.80
CA ASN A 280 38.66 -23.34 54.53
C ASN A 280 37.54 -22.58 53.79
N ALA A 281 36.29 -22.61 54.26
CA ALA A 281 35.75 -21.85 55.38
C ALA A 281 35.77 -20.32 55.17
N TYR A 282 34.80 -19.80 54.41
CA TYR A 282 34.13 -18.53 54.74
C TYR A 282 32.72 -18.49 54.13
N GLU A 283 31.74 -18.59 55.04
CA GLU A 283 30.39 -18.09 54.86
C GLU A 283 30.44 -16.62 54.41
N LEU A 284 29.67 -16.25 53.39
CA LEU A 284 29.03 -14.94 53.39
C LEU A 284 27.66 -15.00 52.71
N SER A 285 26.67 -15.24 53.56
CA SER A 285 25.26 -14.97 53.36
C SER A 285 25.05 -13.52 52.93
N THR A 286 24.57 -13.30 51.69
CA THR A 286 23.92 -12.04 51.30
C THR A 286 22.56 -12.32 50.67
N ARG A 287 21.54 -12.05 51.49
CA ARG A 287 20.12 -11.99 51.16
C ARG A 287 19.87 -11.14 49.91
N ARG A 288 19.17 -11.71 48.92
CA ARG A 288 18.45 -10.92 47.91
C ARG A 288 17.07 -10.49 48.45
N PRO A 289 16.68 -9.22 48.33
CA PRO A 289 15.36 -8.77 48.72
C PRO A 289 14.32 -9.15 47.66
N ARG A 290 13.22 -9.78 48.10
CA ARG A 290 11.98 -9.89 47.32
C ARG A 290 11.32 -8.52 47.25
N VAL A 291 11.31 -7.91 46.07
CA VAL A 291 10.49 -6.73 45.79
C VAL A 291 9.05 -7.18 45.59
N LEU A 292 8.22 -6.96 46.61
CA LEU A 292 6.78 -7.13 46.57
C LEU A 292 6.17 -5.91 45.86
N ARG A 293 5.81 -6.06 44.57
CA ARG A 293 5.13 -5.01 43.80
C ARG A 293 3.65 -5.01 44.17
N ARG A 294 3.24 -4.01 44.96
CA ARG A 294 1.86 -3.73 45.34
C ARG A 294 1.13 -3.16 44.12
N HIS A 295 0.24 -3.93 43.50
CA HIS A 295 -0.68 -3.42 42.48
C HIS A 295 -1.81 -2.66 43.18
N THR A 296 -1.91 -1.36 42.91
CA THR A 296 -3.06 -0.53 43.22
C THR A 296 -4.12 -0.74 42.14
N SER A 297 -5.35 -1.06 42.57
CA SER A 297 -6.53 -1.09 41.73
C SER A 297 -6.93 0.33 41.33
N SER A 298 -6.60 0.74 40.11
CA SER A 298 -7.18 1.92 39.47
C SER A 298 -8.35 1.50 38.59
N SER A 299 -9.48 2.11 38.89
CA SER A 299 -10.72 2.17 38.11
C SER A 299 -10.49 2.58 36.65
N ARG A 300 -11.42 2.11 35.79
CA ARG A 300 -11.88 2.73 34.52
C ARG A 300 -11.27 2.20 33.21
N SER A 301 -11.98 1.25 32.59
CA SER A 301 -12.73 1.43 31.33
C SER A 301 -13.08 0.06 30.75
N GLN A 302 -14.35 -0.11 30.39
CA GLN A 302 -14.84 -1.28 29.67
C GLN A 302 -14.11 -1.33 28.32
N THR A 303 -13.16 -2.24 28.21
CA THR A 303 -12.62 -2.70 26.93
C THR A 303 -13.33 -4.01 26.62
N SER A 304 -14.11 -3.96 25.56
CA SER A 304 -14.67 -5.09 24.87
C SER A 304 -13.56 -6.11 24.61
N ILE A 305 -13.70 -7.30 25.19
CA ILE A 305 -12.88 -8.46 24.86
C ILE A 305 -13.22 -8.83 23.43
N LEU A 306 -12.48 -8.26 22.49
CA LEU A 306 -12.49 -8.65 21.10
C LEU A 306 -11.62 -9.89 21.02
N HIS A 307 -12.30 -11.02 20.89
CA HIS A 307 -11.69 -12.32 20.63
C HIS A 307 -10.94 -12.19 19.29
N ILE A 308 -9.61 -11.99 19.35
CA ILE A 308 -8.75 -12.06 18.17
C ILE A 308 -8.87 -13.49 17.65
N ARG A 309 -9.71 -13.64 16.64
CA ARG A 309 -9.77 -14.85 15.83
C ARG A 309 -8.68 -14.66 14.79
N ASP A 310 -7.49 -15.16 15.09
CA ASP A 310 -6.39 -15.31 14.12
C ASP A 310 -6.93 -16.03 12.88
N SER A 311 -7.23 -15.27 11.84
CA SER A 311 -7.82 -15.79 10.62
C SER A 311 -6.74 -15.95 9.55
N GLY A 312 -6.41 -17.22 9.27
CA GLY A 312 -5.97 -17.70 7.95
C GLY A 312 -4.57 -17.36 7.42
N GLY A 313 -3.95 -16.23 7.78
CA GLY A 313 -2.74 -15.73 7.09
C GLY A 313 -1.46 -16.55 7.34
N ILE A 314 -1.29 -17.07 8.56
CA ILE A 314 -0.08 -17.84 8.94
C ILE A 314 -0.01 -19.18 8.22
N ASN A 315 -1.17 -19.74 7.84
CA ASN A 315 -1.24 -21.06 7.22
C ASN A 315 -0.68 -21.06 5.79
N TRP A 316 -0.70 -19.93 5.07
CA TRP A 316 -0.11 -19.88 3.72
C TRP A 316 1.41 -19.90 3.75
N VAL A 317 2.04 -19.16 4.67
CA VAL A 317 3.50 -19.12 4.82
C VAL A 317 4.02 -20.48 5.32
N VAL A 318 3.33 -21.10 6.29
CA VAL A 318 3.70 -22.43 6.78
C VAL A 318 3.50 -23.50 5.71
N LYS A 319 2.40 -23.45 4.95
CA LYS A 319 2.11 -24.41 3.87
C LYS A 319 3.08 -24.30 2.68
N ASN A 320 3.60 -23.10 2.42
CA ASN A 320 4.52 -22.87 1.29
C ASN A 320 5.98 -22.76 1.70
N ARG A 321 6.35 -23.03 2.97
CA ARG A 321 7.72 -22.90 3.46
C ARG A 321 8.74 -23.65 2.60
N ALA A 322 8.44 -24.90 2.22
CA ALA A 322 9.33 -25.70 1.39
C ALA A 322 9.50 -25.11 -0.03
N VAL A 323 8.45 -24.50 -0.58
CA VAL A 323 8.51 -23.83 -1.89
C VAL A 323 9.33 -22.55 -1.78
N ILE A 324 9.18 -21.79 -0.71
CA ILE A 324 9.95 -20.56 -0.46
C ILE A 324 11.44 -20.90 -0.26
N GLU A 325 11.76 -21.92 0.52
CA GLU A 325 13.14 -22.40 0.71
C GLU A 325 13.76 -22.86 -0.61
N TRP A 326 13.04 -23.65 -1.42
CA TRP A 326 13.51 -24.08 -2.73
C TRP A 326 13.73 -22.91 -3.70
N VAL A 327 12.80 -21.94 -3.75
CA VAL A 327 12.96 -20.73 -4.58
C VAL A 327 14.15 -19.91 -4.11
N ALA A 328 14.37 -19.77 -2.80
CA ALA A 328 15.51 -19.04 -2.26
C ALA A 328 16.85 -19.70 -2.64
N GLU A 329 16.93 -21.03 -2.57
CA GLU A 329 18.12 -21.79 -3.00
C GLU A 329 18.38 -21.62 -4.50
N VAL A 330 17.36 -21.77 -5.33
CA VAL A 330 17.50 -21.62 -6.79
C VAL A 330 17.90 -20.20 -7.17
N VAL A 331 17.33 -19.19 -6.51
CA VAL A 331 17.69 -17.78 -6.74
C VAL A 331 19.14 -17.52 -6.30
N ALA A 332 19.56 -18.02 -5.13
CA ALA A 332 20.93 -17.86 -4.65
C ALA A 332 21.94 -18.49 -5.60
N ILE A 333 21.68 -19.72 -6.06
CA ILE A 333 22.54 -20.42 -7.04
C ILE A 333 22.56 -19.63 -8.36
N GLY A 334 21.40 -19.18 -8.85
CA GLY A 334 21.31 -18.38 -10.07
C GLY A 334 22.11 -17.09 -9.99
N LEU A 335 22.07 -16.40 -8.85
CA LEU A 335 22.77 -15.13 -8.63
C LEU A 335 24.30 -15.34 -8.62
N VAL A 336 24.78 -16.43 -8.03
CA VAL A 336 26.19 -16.84 -8.06
C VAL A 336 26.65 -17.18 -9.49
N VAL A 337 25.85 -17.92 -10.25
CA VAL A 337 26.19 -18.27 -11.65
C VAL A 337 26.25 -17.03 -12.53
N VAL A 338 25.29 -16.10 -12.39
CA VAL A 338 25.27 -14.85 -13.16
C VAL A 338 26.48 -13.96 -12.82
N THR A 339 26.82 -13.82 -11.54
CA THR A 339 28.01 -13.05 -11.13
C THR A 339 29.31 -13.71 -11.59
N ALA A 340 29.41 -15.04 -11.50
CA ALA A 340 30.57 -15.78 -12.01
C ALA A 340 30.73 -15.62 -13.54
N ALA A 341 29.64 -15.73 -14.30
CA ALA A 341 29.64 -15.52 -15.74
C ALA A 341 30.00 -14.08 -16.12
N GLY A 342 29.47 -13.09 -15.40
CA GLY A 342 29.81 -11.67 -15.59
C GLY A 342 31.30 -11.41 -15.34
N ASN A 343 31.86 -11.93 -14.26
CA ASN A 343 33.28 -11.81 -13.95
C ASN A 343 34.16 -12.51 -15.00
N ALA A 344 33.77 -13.71 -15.45
CA ALA A 344 34.48 -14.44 -16.50
C ALA A 344 34.48 -13.68 -17.84
N TRP A 345 33.38 -13.02 -18.20
CA TRP A 345 33.33 -12.16 -19.38
C TRP A 345 34.25 -10.95 -19.23
N ILE A 346 34.20 -10.24 -18.10
CA ILE A 346 35.09 -9.08 -17.89
C ILE A 346 36.56 -9.49 -18.03
N LEU A 347 36.95 -10.64 -17.47
CA LEU A 347 38.30 -11.17 -17.59
C LEU A 347 38.67 -11.54 -19.03
N SER A 348 37.76 -12.17 -19.79
CA SER A 348 38.01 -12.56 -21.19
C SER A 348 38.13 -11.37 -22.15
N ARG A 349 37.66 -10.19 -21.75
CA ARG A 349 37.80 -8.95 -22.53
C ARG A 349 39.06 -8.15 -22.21
N SER A 350 39.71 -8.48 -21.09
CA SER A 350 40.92 -7.80 -20.59
C SER A 350 42.22 -8.53 -20.93
N ALA A 351 42.13 -9.76 -21.43
CA ALA A 351 43.22 -10.53 -22.04
C ALA A 351 43.11 -10.44 -23.56
#